data_AF-A0A1M6JXP8-F1
#
_entry.id   AF-A0A1M6JXP8-F1
#
_cell.length_a   1.000
_cell.length_b   1.000
_cell.length_c   1.000
_cell.angle_alpha   90.00
_cell.angle_beta   90.00
_cell.angle_gamma   90.00
#
_symmetry.space_group_name_H-M   'P 1'
#
loop_
_entity.id
_entity.type
_entity.pdbx_description
1 polymer ?
#
loop_
_entity_poly.entity_id
_entity_poly.type
_entity_poly.pdbx_seq_one_letter_code
_entity_poly.pdbx_strand_id
1 'polypeptide(L)'
;MSSDSLLAIANLLLPEVLVTYFDLTKHEIKGEELHFYFTELNTLPDGYNDAKLHSKGFFPQATVQDFPIRGKNVFLHITRRRWFNETSGKVVTRDW
;
A
#
# COMPACT_ATOMS: atom_id res chain seq x y z
N MET A 1 12.87 -9.13 12.65
CA MET A 1 12.62 -9.78 11.35
C MET A 1 11.34 -10.57 11.50
N SER A 2 10.30 -10.28 10.70
CA SER A 2 9.13 -11.17 10.63
C SER A 2 9.65 -12.56 10.26
N SER A 3 9.11 -13.63 10.84
CA SER A 3 9.51 -14.97 10.40
C SER A 3 9.06 -15.16 8.95
N ASP A 4 9.90 -15.78 8.12
CA ASP A 4 9.58 -16.02 6.70
C ASP A 4 8.22 -16.71 6.53
N SER A 5 7.82 -17.53 7.50
CA SER A 5 6.52 -18.19 7.55
C SER A 5 5.34 -17.23 7.73
N LEU A 6 5.46 -16.17 8.54
CA LEU A 6 4.40 -15.17 8.70
C LEU A 6 4.24 -14.31 7.44
N LEU A 7 5.35 -13.99 6.78
CA LEU A 7 5.32 -13.28 5.50
C LEU A 7 4.66 -14.15 4.40
N ALA A 8 4.96 -15.45 4.37
CA ALA A 8 4.31 -16.38 3.46
C ALA A 8 2.79 -16.43 3.65
N ILE A 9 2.31 -16.42 4.90
CA ILE A 9 0.86 -16.34 5.19
C ILE A 9 0.27 -15.02 4.72
N ALA A 10 0.96 -13.89 4.92
CA ALA A 10 0.48 -12.60 4.45
C ALA A 10 0.28 -12.57 2.92
N ASN A 11 1.21 -13.15 2.15
CA ASN A 11 1.11 -13.28 0.69
C ASN A 11 -0.01 -14.20 0.22
N LEU A 12 -0.51 -15.11 1.07
CA LEU A 12 -1.68 -15.93 0.76
C LEU A 12 -3.01 -15.20 1.03
N LEU A 13 -2.99 -14.19 1.90
CA LEU A 13 -4.18 -13.48 2.37
C LEU A 13 -4.37 -12.12 1.72
N LEU A 14 -3.28 -11.49 1.26
CA LEU A 14 -3.28 -10.13 0.73
C LEU A 14 -2.68 -10.11 -0.67
N PRO A 15 -3.11 -9.19 -1.54
CA PRO A 15 -2.43 -8.92 -2.80
C PRO A 15 -0.93 -8.67 -2.59
N GLU A 16 -0.09 -9.32 -3.40
CA GLU A 16 1.37 -9.21 -3.34
C GLU A 16 1.86 -7.74 -3.36
N VAL A 17 1.19 -6.90 -4.16
CA VAL A 17 1.50 -5.47 -4.25
C VAL A 17 1.42 -4.76 -2.89
N LEU A 18 0.45 -5.11 -2.04
CA LEU A 18 0.29 -4.50 -0.72
C LEU A 18 1.35 -5.00 0.25
N VAL A 19 1.78 -6.25 0.13
CA VAL A 19 2.83 -6.81 0.99
C VAL A 19 4.21 -6.25 0.63
N THR A 20 4.46 -6.01 -0.66
CA THR A 20 5.77 -5.58 -1.14
C THR A 20 5.99 -4.06 -1.05
N TYR A 21 4.98 -3.25 -1.31
CA TYR A 21 5.16 -1.80 -1.53
C TYR A 21 4.41 -0.91 -0.55
N PHE A 22 3.63 -1.47 0.36
CA PHE A 22 2.84 -0.71 1.32
C PHE A 22 3.13 -1.16 2.74
N ASP A 23 3.10 -0.19 3.66
CA ASP A 23 3.08 -0.46 5.08
C ASP A 23 1.64 -0.55 5.58
N LEU A 24 1.35 -1.60 6.36
CA LEU A 24 0.12 -1.68 7.15
C LEU A 24 0.24 -0.74 8.35
N THR A 25 -0.36 0.44 8.24
CA THR A 25 -0.26 1.50 9.25
C THR A 25 -1.28 1.37 10.38
N LYS A 26 -2.43 0.74 10.11
CA LYS A 26 -3.51 0.59 11.08
C LYS A 26 -4.42 -0.57 10.69
N HIS A 27 -5.06 -1.18 11.68
CA HIS A 27 -6.20 -2.07 11.46
C HIS A 27 -7.30 -1.76 12.48
N GLU A 28 -8.56 -2.02 12.11
CA GLU A 28 -9.72 -1.86 12.97
C GLU A 28 -10.71 -3.00 12.76
N ILE A 29 -11.41 -3.39 13.82
CA ILE A 29 -12.55 -4.32 13.73
C ILE A 29 -13.81 -3.53 14.11
N LYS A 30 -14.78 -3.49 13.22
CA LYS A 30 -16.07 -2.80 13.41
C LYS A 30 -17.20 -3.79 13.24
N GLY A 31 -17.64 -4.39 14.34
CA GLY A 31 -18.63 -5.46 14.31
C GLY A 31 -18.16 -6.66 13.45
N GLU A 32 -18.82 -6.85 12.31
CA GLU A 32 -18.52 -7.90 11.33
C GLU A 32 -17.56 -7.45 10.22
N GLU A 33 -16.96 -6.26 10.35
CA GLU A 33 -16.01 -5.72 9.36
C GLU A 33 -14.59 -5.68 9.93
N LEU A 34 -13.62 -5.95 9.05
CA LEU A 34 -12.19 -5.87 9.30
C LEU A 34 -11.58 -4.86 8.32
N HIS A 35 -11.02 -3.77 8.84
CA HIS A 35 -10.44 -2.70 8.06
C HIS A 35 -8.92 -2.73 8.19
N PHE A 36 -8.22 -2.73 7.07
CA PHE A 36 -6.76 -2.60 7.00
C PHE A 36 -6.39 -1.30 6.28
N TYR A 37 -5.45 -0.55 6.84
CA TYR A 37 -5.03 0.74 6.30
C TYR A 37 -3.57 0.69 5.84
N PHE A 38 -3.39 0.79 4.53
CA PHE A 38 -2.11 0.72 3.85
C PHE A 38 -1.65 2.11 3.40
N THR A 39 -0.37 2.40 3.61
CA THR A 39 0.27 3.60 3.08
C THR A 39 1.47 3.19 2.24
N GLU A 40 1.57 3.74 1.03
CA GLU A 40 2.66 3.42 0.11
C GLU A 40 4.02 3.85 0.69
N LEU A 41 4.96 2.92 0.67
CA LEU A 41 6.33 3.12 1.11
C LEU A 41 6.95 4.28 0.32
N ASN A 42 7.90 4.98 0.95
CA ASN A 42 8.68 6.00 0.24
C ASN A 42 9.87 5.38 -0.52
N THR A 43 9.63 4.31 -1.26
CA THR A 43 10.61 3.68 -2.14
C THR A 43 10.37 4.18 -3.55
N LEU A 44 11.44 4.63 -4.21
CA LEU A 44 11.32 5.20 -5.55
C LEU A 44 10.82 4.11 -6.54
N PRO A 45 9.94 4.47 -7.49
CA PRO A 45 9.59 3.59 -8.59
C PRO A 45 10.82 3.14 -9.37
N ASP A 46 10.82 1.89 -9.82
CA ASP A 46 11.92 1.33 -10.60
C ASP A 46 12.16 2.17 -11.86
N GLY A 47 13.42 2.50 -12.13
CA GLY A 47 13.81 3.39 -13.24
C GLY A 47 13.94 4.88 -12.89
N TYR A 48 13.63 5.29 -11.65
CA TYR A 48 13.81 6.66 -11.17
C TYR A 48 14.89 6.82 -10.09
N ASN A 49 15.79 5.83 -9.94
CA ASN A 49 16.84 5.81 -8.91
C ASN A 49 17.77 7.04 -8.97
N ASP A 50 17.99 7.61 -10.16
CA ASP A 50 18.83 8.79 -10.38
C ASP A 50 18.03 10.11 -10.44
N ALA A 51 16.70 10.07 -10.33
CA ALA A 51 15.85 11.25 -10.39
C ALA A 51 15.65 11.86 -9.00
N LYS A 52 15.79 13.19 -8.88
CA LYS A 52 15.39 13.94 -7.68
C LYS A 52 13.86 13.94 -7.55
N LEU A 53 13.31 12.86 -7.01
CA LEU A 53 11.90 12.71 -6.70
C LEU A 53 11.63 13.19 -5.28
N HIS A 54 10.80 14.21 -5.15
CA HIS A 54 10.33 14.69 -3.84
C HIS A 54 8.92 14.15 -3.60
N SER A 55 8.71 13.51 -2.44
CA SER A 55 7.39 13.08 -1.99
C SER A 55 6.54 14.32 -1.68
N LYS A 56 5.57 14.64 -2.54
CA LYS A 56 4.61 15.75 -2.37
C LYS A 56 3.25 15.26 -1.91
N GLY A 57 3.25 14.54 -0.78
CA GLY A 57 2.03 14.07 -0.11
C GLY A 57 1.44 12.79 -0.72
N PHE A 58 0.13 12.65 -0.62
CA PHE A 58 -0.61 11.43 -0.94
C PHE A 58 -1.80 11.71 -1.85
N PHE A 59 -2.24 10.70 -2.58
CA PHE A 59 -3.55 10.71 -3.24
C PHE A 59 -4.68 10.48 -2.22
N PRO A 60 -5.93 10.82 -2.56
CA PRO A 60 -7.08 10.40 -1.77
C PRO A 60 -7.07 8.89 -1.55
N GLN A 61 -7.46 8.47 -0.35
CA GLN A 61 -7.56 7.06 0.01
C GLN A 61 -8.59 6.35 -0.87
N ALA A 62 -8.20 5.22 -1.45
CA ALA A 62 -9.10 4.30 -2.11
C ALA A 62 -9.51 3.19 -1.13
N THR A 63 -10.74 2.69 -1.23
CA THR A 63 -11.20 1.54 -0.45
C THR A 63 -11.59 0.42 -1.40
N VAL A 64 -11.06 -0.77 -1.17
CA VAL A 64 -11.39 -1.99 -1.92
C VAL A 64 -11.95 -3.01 -0.95
N GLN A 65 -13.01 -3.70 -1.34
CA GLN A 65 -13.52 -4.83 -0.58
C GLN A 65 -12.80 -6.10 -1.02
N ASP A 66 -12.35 -6.90 -0.05
CA ASP A 66 -11.63 -8.16 -0.27
C ASP A 66 -12.43 -9.34 0.30
N PHE A 67 -11.92 -10.56 0.08
CA PHE A 67 -12.56 -11.78 0.54
C PHE A 67 -12.72 -11.78 2.07
N PRO A 68 -13.87 -12.27 2.58
CA PRO A 68 -14.09 -12.32 4.01
C PRO A 68 -13.05 -13.19 4.73
N ILE A 69 -12.49 -12.66 5.81
CA ILE A 69 -11.56 -13.39 6.67
C ILE A 69 -12.29 -13.77 7.94
N ARG A 70 -12.41 -15.09 8.18
CA ARG A 70 -13.05 -15.66 9.37
C ARG A 70 -14.47 -15.11 9.62
N GLY A 71 -15.24 -15.00 8.54
CA GLY A 71 -16.63 -14.50 8.58
C GLY A 71 -16.76 -12.99 8.75
N LYS A 72 -15.66 -12.23 8.66
CA LYS A 72 -15.69 -10.76 8.65
C LYS A 72 -15.48 -10.21 7.25
N ASN A 73 -16.28 -9.24 6.84
CA ASN A 73 -16.07 -8.51 5.59
C ASN A 73 -14.77 -7.72 5.68
N VAL A 74 -13.90 -7.84 4.67
CA VAL A 74 -12.58 -7.20 4.69
C VAL A 74 -12.58 -5.99 3.79
N PHE A 75 -12.08 -4.87 4.31
CA PHE A 75 -11.88 -3.63 3.58
C PHE A 75 -10.42 -3.19 3.63
N LEU A 76 -9.84 -3.00 2.45
CA LEU A 76 -8.47 -2.53 2.25
C LEU A 76 -8.52 -1.04 1.90
N HIS A 77 -8.06 -0.21 2.82
CA HIS A 77 -7.94 1.23 2.65
C HIS A 77 -6.51 1.57 2.19
N ILE A 78 -6.37 2.00 0.95
CA ILE A 78 -5.08 2.15 0.27
C ILE A 78 -4.79 3.63 0.04
N THR A 79 -3.70 4.12 0.61
CA THR A 79 -3.23 5.50 0.47
C THR A 79 -1.92 5.52 -0.33
N ARG A 80 -2.01 6.01 -1.58
CA ARG A 80 -0.87 6.06 -2.51
C ARG A 80 -0.05 7.34 -2.36
N ARG A 81 1.27 7.25 -2.54
CA ARG A 81 2.18 8.39 -2.46
C ARG A 81 2.24 9.13 -3.79
N ARG A 82 2.46 10.44 -3.71
CA ARG A 82 2.66 11.31 -4.87
C ARG A 82 4.13 11.71 -4.94
N TRP A 83 4.83 11.23 -5.95
CA TRP A 83 6.18 11.71 -6.24
C TRP A 83 6.13 12.80 -7.28
N PHE A 84 6.93 13.85 -7.08
CA PHE A 84 7.11 14.92 -8.05
C PHE A 84 8.52 14.89 -8.59
N ASN A 85 8.66 14.79 -9.91
CA ASN A 85 9.93 14.88 -10.58
C ASN A 85 10.25 16.35 -10.87
N GLU A 86 11.26 16.89 -10.20
CA GLU A 86 11.64 18.30 -10.36
C GLU A 86 12.22 18.62 -11.74
N THR A 87 12.86 17.64 -12.38
CA THR A 87 13.47 17.81 -13.71
C THR A 87 12.42 17.88 -14.81
N SER A 88 11.36 17.05 -14.74
CA SER A 88 10.31 17.02 -15.76
C SER A 88 9.07 17.84 -15.40
N GLY A 89 8.94 18.27 -14.14
CA GLY A 89 7.78 18.97 -13.62
C GLY A 89 6.51 18.11 -13.52
N LYS A 90 6.64 16.78 -13.64
CA LYS A 90 5.51 15.85 -13.68
C LYS A 90 5.35 15.07 -12.38
N VAL A 91 4.11 14.71 -12.07
CA VAL A 91 3.81 13.73 -11.02
C VAL A 91 4.16 12.35 -11.55
N VAL A 92 4.93 11.60 -10.77
CA VAL A 92 5.29 10.22 -11.04
C VAL A 92 4.49 9.35 -10.08
N THR A 93 3.90 8.30 -10.63
CA THR A 93 3.24 7.23 -9.89
C THR A 93 3.83 5.92 -10.35
N ARG A 94 3.85 4.91 -9.48
CA ARG A 94 4.15 3.57 -9.95
C ARG A 94 2.96 3.05 -10.77
N ASP A 95 3.27 2.43 -11.91
CA ASP A 95 2.30 1.70 -12.71
C ASP A 95 2.09 0.32 -12.07
N TRP A 96 0.83 -0.01 -11.80
CA TRP A 96 0.39 -1.24 -11.16
C TRP A 96 -0.62 -1.94 -12.06
#